data_AF-A0A946U631-F1
#
_entry.id   AF-A0A946U631-F1
#
_cell.length_a   1.000
_cell.length_b   1.000
_cell.length_c   1.000
_cell.angle_alpha   90.00
_cell.angle_beta   90.00
_cell.angle_gamma   90.00
#
_symmetry.space_group_name_H-M   'P 1'
#
loop_
_entity.id
_entity.type
_entity.pdbx_description
1 polymer ?
#
loop_
_entity_poly.entity_id
_entity_poly.type
_entity_poly.pdbx_seq_one_letter_code
_entity_poly.pdbx_strand_id
1 'polypeptide(L)'
;MNTIRYLLIMLATALVLSCTTESEAPVLAQEVMEAALYGQISTIEKALDSDYNPNQRDPENRTALMYAAFNGHADIAQKLIAAGADVNLQDKIGST
;
A
#
# COMPACT_ATOMS: atom_id res chain seq x y z
N MET A 1 -1.43 -32.39 35.78
CA MET A 1 -2.33 -32.34 34.60
C MET A 1 -2.34 -30.96 33.94
N ASN A 2 -1.26 -30.18 34.08
CA ASN A 2 -1.21 -28.78 33.62
C ASN A 2 -0.22 -28.61 32.45
N THR A 3 0.74 -29.52 32.29
CA THR A 3 1.77 -29.49 31.23
C THR A 3 1.18 -29.74 29.83
N ILE A 4 0.17 -30.62 29.70
CA ILE A 4 -0.51 -30.89 28.42
C ILE A 4 -1.37 -29.69 27.96
N ARG A 5 -1.93 -28.93 28.91
CA ARG A 5 -2.70 -27.70 28.63
C ARG A 5 -1.80 -26.57 28.10
N TYR A 6 -0.58 -26.43 28.63
CA TYR A 6 0.41 -25.48 28.10
C TYR A 6 0.93 -25.88 26.71
N LEU A 7 1.10 -27.18 26.45
CA LEU A 7 1.57 -27.68 25.14
C LEU A 7 0.56 -27.39 24.01
N LEU A 8 -0.75 -27.50 24.27
CA LEU A 8 -1.81 -27.19 23.30
C LEU A 8 -1.95 -25.68 23.03
N ILE A 9 -1.73 -24.83 24.03
CA ILE A 9 -1.77 -23.36 23.88
C ILE A 9 -0.55 -22.86 23.06
N MET A 10 0.62 -23.46 23.23
CA MET A 10 1.83 -23.15 22.43
C MET A 10 1.69 -23.60 20.97
N LEU A 11 0.95 -24.69 20.71
CA LEU A 11 0.73 -25.21 19.35
C LEU A 11 -0.33 -24.39 18.59
N ALA A 12 -1.30 -23.80 19.30
CA ALA A 12 -2.32 -22.92 18.71
C ALA A 12 -1.76 -21.54 18.31
N THR A 13 -0.78 -21.01 19.05
CA THR A 13 -0.12 -19.73 18.70
C THR A 13 0.85 -19.85 17.52
N ALA A 14 1.42 -21.04 17.29
CA ALA A 14 2.20 -21.31 16.07
C ALA A 14 1.36 -21.23 14.78
N LEU A 15 0.02 -21.39 14.86
CA LEU A 15 -0.89 -21.24 13.72
C LEU A 15 -1.31 -19.78 13.48
N VAL A 16 -1.15 -18.90 14.47
CA VAL A 16 -1.36 -17.45 14.33
C VAL A 16 -0.17 -16.79 13.61
N LEU A 17 0.88 -17.55 13.25
CA LEU A 17 1.99 -17.09 12.41
C LEU A 17 1.64 -16.99 10.91
N SER A 18 0.36 -16.80 10.58
CA SER A 18 -0.10 -16.20 9.31
C SER A 18 -0.84 -14.88 9.54
N CYS A 19 -0.71 -14.31 10.75
CA CYS A 19 -1.02 -12.92 11.02
C CYS A 19 -0.06 -12.08 10.18
N THR A 20 -0.45 -11.79 8.94
CA THR A 20 0.24 -10.82 8.11
C THR A 20 0.09 -9.47 8.79
N THR A 21 1.14 -9.17 9.55
CA THR A 21 1.72 -7.84 9.69
C THR A 21 0.78 -6.77 10.26
N GLU A 22 0.63 -6.77 11.59
CA GLU A 22 0.84 -5.54 12.35
C GLU A 22 2.34 -5.20 12.27
N SER A 23 2.78 -4.88 11.06
CA SER A 23 4.11 -4.37 10.83
C SER A 23 3.90 -2.89 10.58
N GLU A 24 4.33 -2.05 11.51
CA GLU A 24 4.73 -0.67 11.23
C GLU A 24 5.96 -0.68 10.29
N ALA A 25 5.89 -1.45 9.20
CA ALA A 25 6.85 -1.36 8.12
C ALA A 25 6.48 -0.13 7.30
N PRO A 26 7.47 0.65 6.85
CA PRO A 26 7.20 1.75 5.95
C PRO A 26 6.45 1.21 4.73
N VAL A 27 5.27 1.76 4.46
CA VAL A 27 4.49 1.39 3.27
C VAL A 27 5.38 1.62 2.06
N LEU A 28 5.73 0.53 1.36
CA LEU A 28 6.66 0.62 0.25
C LEU A 28 5.97 1.33 -0.91
N ALA A 29 6.71 2.18 -1.63
CA ALA A 29 6.23 2.89 -2.82
C ALA A 29 5.49 1.95 -3.78
N GLN A 30 6.06 0.77 -3.98
CA GLN A 30 5.56 -0.27 -4.87
C GLN A 30 4.20 -0.80 -4.41
N GLU A 31 3.99 -0.99 -3.10
CA GLU A 31 2.72 -1.48 -2.56
C GLU A 31 1.59 -0.47 -2.84
N VAL A 32 1.86 0.83 -2.65
CA VAL A 32 0.88 1.88 -2.95
C VAL A 32 0.58 1.96 -4.45
N MET A 33 1.59 1.76 -5.30
CA MET A 33 1.40 1.75 -6.76
C MET A 33 0.61 0.53 -7.23
N GLU A 34 0.87 -0.66 -6.69
CA GLU A 34 0.07 -1.87 -6.95
C GLU A 34 -1.36 -1.68 -6.45
N ALA A 35 -1.55 -1.11 -5.25
CA ALA A 35 -2.86 -0.77 -4.73
C ALA A 35 -3.59 0.22 -5.65
N ALA A 36 -2.90 1.24 -6.16
CA ALA A 36 -3.45 2.20 -7.11
C ALA A 36 -3.78 1.57 -8.47
N LEU A 37 -2.98 0.60 -8.93
CA LEU A 37 -3.20 -0.16 -10.15
C LEU A 37 -4.45 -1.06 -10.05
N TYR A 38 -4.66 -1.72 -8.91
CA TYR A 38 -5.73 -2.70 -8.70
C TYR A 38 -7.01 -2.13 -8.05
N GLY A 39 -7.04 -0.83 -7.72
CA GLY A 39 -8.22 -0.21 -7.12
C GLY A 39 -8.38 -0.45 -5.61
N GLN A 40 -7.28 -0.73 -4.89
CA GLN A 40 -7.31 -1.05 -3.46
C GLN A 40 -7.34 0.21 -2.58
N ILE A 41 -8.50 0.84 -2.45
CA ILE A 41 -8.68 2.09 -1.68
C ILE A 41 -8.19 1.97 -0.23
N SER A 42 -8.45 0.86 0.44
CA SER A 42 -8.07 0.67 1.84
C SER A 42 -6.56 0.75 2.08
N THR A 43 -5.77 0.27 1.11
CA THR A 43 -4.29 0.33 1.19
C THR A 43 -3.81 1.75 0.93
N ILE A 44 -4.44 2.45 -0.02
CA ILE A 44 -4.16 3.87 -0.28
C ILE A 44 -4.45 4.73 0.95
N GLU A 45 -5.60 4.54 1.61
CA GLU A 45 -5.95 5.29 2.82
C GLU A 45 -4.93 5.07 3.93
N LYS A 46 -4.56 3.82 4.21
CA LYS A 46 -3.52 3.50 5.19
C LYS A 46 -2.17 4.13 4.85
N ALA A 47 -1.80 4.15 3.57
CA ALA A 47 -0.58 4.80 3.13
C ALA A 47 -0.65 6.32 3.38
N LEU A 48 -1.76 6.96 3.02
CA LEU A 48 -1.97 8.39 3.20
C LEU A 48 -2.06 8.82 4.67
N ASP A 49 -2.51 7.93 5.56
CA ASP A 49 -2.50 8.14 7.01
C ASP A 49 -1.08 8.06 7.62
N SER A 50 -0.11 7.55 6.86
CA SER A 50 1.30 7.53 7.22
C SER A 50 2.07 8.71 6.59
N ASP A 51 3.36 8.86 6.90
CA ASP A 51 4.25 9.86 6.25
C ASP A 51 4.59 9.52 4.77
N TYR A 52 3.67 8.85 4.06
CA TYR A 52 3.84 8.49 2.66
C TYR A 52 3.88 9.73 1.77
N ASN A 53 4.84 9.76 0.84
CA ASN A 53 4.93 10.81 -0.17
C ASN A 53 4.13 10.41 -1.42
N PRO A 54 3.01 11.08 -1.77
CA PRO A 54 2.21 10.77 -2.95
C PRO A 54 2.94 10.98 -4.29
N ASN A 55 4.06 11.70 -4.26
CA ASN A 55 4.92 11.97 -5.42
C ASN A 55 6.07 10.99 -5.56
N GLN A 56 6.06 9.89 -4.80
CA GLN A 56 7.07 8.85 -4.92
C GLN A 56 7.02 8.20 -6.31
N ARG A 57 8.19 7.94 -6.88
CA ARG A 57 8.35 7.43 -8.25
C ARG A 57 8.96 6.04 -8.24
N ASP A 58 8.49 5.18 -9.13
CA ASP A 58 9.12 3.90 -9.44
C ASP A 58 10.35 4.08 -10.34
N PRO A 59 11.10 2.99 -10.63
CA PRO A 59 12.24 3.06 -11.54
C PRO A 59 11.91 3.59 -12.95
N GLU A 60 10.65 3.53 -13.39
CA GLU A 60 10.11 4.05 -14.65
C GLU A 60 9.57 5.47 -14.53
N ASN A 61 9.86 6.16 -13.41
CA ASN A 61 9.41 7.51 -13.11
C ASN A 61 7.89 7.66 -12.92
N ARG A 62 7.15 6.56 -12.76
CA ARG A 62 5.70 6.56 -12.58
C ARG A 62 5.31 6.76 -11.13
N THR A 63 4.19 7.43 -10.89
CA THR A 63 3.61 7.66 -9.56
C THR A 63 2.36 6.80 -9.34
N ALA A 64 1.93 6.66 -8.08
CA ALA A 64 0.66 5.98 -7.77
C ALA A 64 -0.53 6.62 -8.49
N LEU A 65 -0.51 7.94 -8.69
CA LEU A 65 -1.54 8.65 -9.44
C LEU A 65 -1.61 8.21 -10.91
N MET A 66 -0.46 8.02 -11.58
CA MET A 66 -0.42 7.54 -12.96
C MET A 66 -1.04 6.14 -13.10
N TYR A 67 -0.77 5.24 -12.15
CA TYR A 67 -1.37 3.90 -12.13
C TYR A 67 -2.88 3.93 -11.92
N ALA A 68 -3.35 4.77 -10.99
CA ALA A 68 -4.79 4.95 -10.76
C ALA A 68 -5.49 5.56 -11.99
N ALA A 69 -4.89 6.57 -12.61
CA ALA A 69 -5.41 7.21 -13.81
C ALA A 69 -5.47 6.25 -15.00
N PHE A 70 -4.41 5.46 -15.22
CA PHE A 70 -4.32 4.47 -16.29
C PHE A 70 -5.43 3.40 -16.20
N ASN A 71 -5.82 3.00 -14.98
CA ASN A 71 -6.88 2.00 -14.74
C ASN A 71 -8.27 2.61 -14.51
N GLY A 72 -8.39 3.94 -14.52
CA GLY A 72 -9.68 4.62 -14.31
C GLY A 72 -10.17 4.60 -12.86
N HIS A 73 -9.31 4.39 -11.87
CA HIS A 73 -9.63 4.44 -10.45
C HIS A 73 -9.71 5.90 -9.96
N ALA A 74 -10.78 6.58 -10.36
CA ALA A 74 -10.97 8.01 -10.12
C ALA A 74 -11.06 8.38 -8.63
N ASP A 75 -11.58 7.49 -7.79
CA ASP A 75 -11.65 7.62 -6.34
C ASP A 75 -10.25 7.64 -5.69
N ILE A 76 -9.38 6.73 -6.11
CA ILE A 76 -7.98 6.69 -5.67
C ILE A 76 -7.24 7.93 -6.18
N ALA A 77 -7.43 8.29 -7.46
CA ALA A 77 -6.83 9.49 -8.03
C ALA A 77 -7.21 10.75 -7.23
N GLN A 78 -8.49 10.89 -6.87
CA GLN A 78 -8.97 12.01 -6.03
C GLN A 78 -8.30 12.02 -4.65
N LYS A 79 -8.15 10.86 -3.99
CA LYS A 79 -7.48 10.77 -2.68
C LYS A 79 -6.00 11.16 -2.77
N LEU A 80 -5.29 10.66 -3.78
CA LEU A 80 -3.88 11.00 -4.00
C LEU A 80 -3.70 12.49 -4.31
N ILE A 81 -4.57 13.08 -5.15
CA ILE A 81 -4.56 14.52 -5.43
C ILE A 81 -4.86 15.34 -4.17
N ALA A 82 -5.84 14.92 -3.36
CA ALA A 82 -6.15 15.58 -2.09
C ALA A 82 -4.98 15.51 -1.10
N ALA A 83 -4.17 14.47 -1.17
CA ALA A 83 -2.94 14.32 -0.39
C ALA A 83 -1.74 15.11 -0.96
N GLY A 84 -1.89 15.81 -2.09
CA GLY A 84 -0.83 16.62 -2.70
C GLY A 84 -0.01 15.90 -3.77
N ALA A 85 -0.56 14.86 -4.42
CA ALA A 85 0.03 14.31 -5.64
C ALA A 85 0.10 15.38 -6.75
N ASP A 86 1.27 15.52 -7.36
CA ASP A 86 1.52 16.40 -8.49
C ASP A 86 1.11 15.70 -9.79
N VAL A 87 0.05 16.24 -10.39
CA VAL A 87 -0.54 15.78 -11.65
C VAL A 87 0.34 16.05 -12.87
N ASN A 88 1.40 16.85 -12.73
CA ASN A 88 2.27 17.25 -13.84
C ASN A 88 3.55 16.42 -13.94
N LEU A 89 3.77 15.49 -13.00
CA LEU A 89 4.90 14.56 -13.08
C LEU A 89 4.76 13.72 -14.35
N GLN A 90 5.90 13.37 -14.94
CA GLN A 90 5.96 12.59 -16.18
C GLN A 90 6.72 11.28 -15.96
N ASP A 91 6.29 10.20 -16.59
CA ASP A 91 7.08 8.96 -16.63
C ASP A 91 8.31 9.11 -17.56
N LYS A 92 9.08 8.03 -17.76
CA LYS A 92 10.24 8.03 -18.67
C LYS A 92 9.93 8.32 -20.14
N ILE A 93 8.69 8.13 -20.59
CA ILE A 93 8.27 8.35 -21.97
C ILE A 93 7.50 9.68 -22.14
N GLY A 94 7.35 10.45 -21.08
CA GLY A 94 6.69 11.77 -21.08
C GLY A 94 5.19 11.73 -20.80
N SER A 95 4.63 10.60 -20.36
CA SER A 95 3.22 10.49 -19.99
C SER A 95 2.98 11.09 -18.61
N THR A 96 1.90 11.87 -18.47
CA THR A 96 1.39 12.40 -17.19
C THR A 96 0.22 11.59 -16.68
#